data_AF-A0A6N3R5D2-F1
#
_entry.id   AF-A0A6N3R5D2-F1
#
_cell.length_a   1.000
_cell.length_b   1.000
_cell.length_c   1.000
_cell.angle_alpha   90.00
_cell.angle_beta   90.00
_cell.angle_gamma   90.00
#
_symmetry.space_group_name_H-M   'P 1'
#
loop_
_entity.id
_entity.type
_entity.pdbx_description
1 polymer ?
#
loop_
_entity_poly.entity_id
_entity_poly.type
_entity_poly.pdbx_seq_one_letter_code
_entity_poly.pdbx_strand_id
1 'polypeptide(L)' 'MVRNGKSTAGHQRYLCSHCRKTWQLQFTYTASQPGTHQKIIDMAMNGVGCRASARIMGVGLNTVLRHLKNSGR' A
#
# COMPACT_ATOMS: atom_id res chain seq x y z
N MET A 1 7.42 -3.85 -20.31
CA MET A 1 7.77 -3.16 -19.04
C MET A 1 9.24 -2.83 -19.08
N VAL A 2 9.64 -1.59 -18.80
CA VAL A 2 11.04 -1.17 -18.84
C VAL A 2 11.46 -0.54 -17.52
N ARG A 3 12.74 -0.66 -17.16
CA ARG A 3 13.30 0.03 -15.98
C ARG A 3 13.32 1.53 -16.25
N ASN A 4 12.80 2.32 -15.31
CA ASN A 4 12.66 3.78 -15.43
C ASN A 4 13.33 4.50 -14.26
N GLY A 5 14.63 4.25 -14.08
CA GLY A 5 15.40 4.79 -12.95
C GLY A 5 14.94 4.27 -11.59
N LYS A 6 15.41 4.92 -10.52
CA LYS A 6 15.06 4.60 -9.13
C LYS A 6 14.34 5.78 -8.47
N SER A 7 13.53 5.51 -7.46
CA SER A 7 12.98 6.55 -6.59
C SER A 7 14.09 7.17 -5.72
N THR A 8 13.81 8.29 -5.06
CA THR A 8 14.74 8.92 -4.09
C THR A 8 15.13 7.95 -2.98
N ALA A 9 14.24 7.03 -2.62
CA ALA A 9 14.49 5.95 -1.67
C ALA A 9 15.32 4.78 -2.24
N GLY A 10 15.75 4.85 -3.51
CA GLY A 10 16.52 3.80 -4.18
C GLY A 10 15.71 2.64 -4.75
N HIS A 11 14.37 2.65 -4.64
CA HIS A 11 13.54 1.58 -5.19
C HIS A 11 13.39 1.69 -6.70
N GLN A 12 13.39 0.54 -7.39
CA GLN A 12 13.23 0.49 -8.85
C GLN A 12 11.85 1.01 -9.27
N ARG A 13 11.84 1.93 -10.23
CA ARG A 13 10.63 2.37 -10.93
C ARG A 13 10.52 1.63 -12.26
N TYR A 14 9.30 1.34 -12.66
CA TYR A 14 8.99 0.71 -13.92
C TYR A 14 8.08 1.59 -14.76
N LEU A 15 8.21 1.45 -16.07
CA LEU A 15 7.41 2.14 -17.07
C LEU A 15 6.77 1.11 -18.01
N CYS A 16 5.49 1.33 -18.31
CA CYS A 16 4.74 0.60 -19.32
C CYS A 16 5.13 1.17 -20.69
N SER A 17 5.67 0.34 -21.58
CA SER A 17 6.08 0.78 -22.92
C SER A 17 4.89 1.23 -23.77
N HIS A 18 3.75 0.55 -23.63
CA HIS A 18 2.54 0.84 -24.40
C HIS A 18 1.77 2.06 -23.89
N CYS A 19 1.58 2.14 -22.57
CA CYS A 19 0.69 3.10 -21.92
C CYS A 19 1.42 4.25 -21.20
N ARG A 20 2.76 4.24 -21.19
CA ARG A 20 3.65 5.25 -20.57
C ARG A 20 3.39 5.55 -19.09
N LYS A 21 2.56 4.75 -18.39
CA LYS A 21 2.36 4.83 -16.94
C LYS A 21 3.59 4.33 -16.20
N THR A 22 3.92 4.97 -15.07
CA THR A 22 5.00 4.54 -14.19
C THR A 22 4.48 4.00 -12.86
N TRP A 23 5.13 2.98 -12.32
CA TRP A 23 4.80 2.41 -11.01
C TRP A 23 6.06 1.94 -10.28
N GLN A 24 5.89 1.63 -8.99
CA GLN A 24 6.90 1.04 -8.11
C GLN A 24 6.34 -0.27 -7.57
N LEU A 25 7.20 -1.28 -7.42
CA LEU A 25 6.83 -2.55 -6.78
C LEU A 25 7.17 -2.55 -5.29
N GLN A 26 8.24 -1.85 -4.91
CA GLN A 26 8.71 -1.74 -3.53
C GLN A 26 8.57 -0.31 -3.06
N PHE A 27 8.01 -0.16 -1.86
CA PHE A 27 7.88 1.10 -1.15
C PHE A 27 8.52 0.97 0.23
N THR A 28 9.18 2.02 0.69
CA THR A 28 9.69 2.13 2.07
C THR A 28 8.56 2.17 3.08
N TYR A 29 7.50 2.91 2.76
CA TYR A 29 6.35 3.06 3.64
C TYR A 29 5.41 1.87 3.46
N THR A 30 5.23 1.10 4.53
CA THR A 30 4.38 -0.10 4.59
C THR A 30 2.95 0.18 4.14
N ALA A 31 2.41 1.37 4.43
CA ALA A 31 1.03 1.67 4.03
C ALA A 31 0.85 1.88 2.52
N SER A 32 1.93 2.19 1.80
CA SER A 32 1.91 2.35 0.34
C SER A 32 2.24 1.06 -0.39
N GLN A 33 2.58 -0.02 0.33
CA GLN A 33 2.88 -1.29 -0.29
C GLN A 33 1.64 -1.88 -0.98
N PRO A 34 1.83 -2.53 -2.14
CA PRO A 34 0.76 -3.25 -2.79
C PRO A 34 0.23 -4.35 -1.84
N GLY A 35 -1.09 -4.43 -1.71
CA GLY A 35 -1.76 -5.39 -0.82
C GLY A 35 -2.08 -4.88 0.59
N THR A 36 -1.53 -3.73 1.02
CA THR A 36 -1.85 -3.14 2.33
C THR A 36 -3.34 -2.88 2.50
N HIS A 37 -4.01 -2.38 1.45
CA HIS A 37 -5.45 -2.14 1.48
C HIS A 37 -6.24 -3.44 1.73
N GLN A 38 -5.94 -4.50 0.99
CA GLN A 38 -6.61 -5.78 1.12
C GLN A 38 -6.38 -6.40 2.49
N LYS A 39 -5.14 -6.30 3.01
CA LYS A 39 -4.78 -6.81 4.34
C LYS A 39 -5.52 -6.08 5.46
N ILE A 40 -5.74 -4.77 5.33
CA ILE A 40 -6.54 -4.00 6.29
C ILE A 40 -8.01 -4.43 6.28
N ILE A 41 -8.59 -4.64 5.10
CA ILE A 41 -9.97 -5.12 4.96
C ILE A 41 -10.09 -6.52 5.58
N ASP A 42 -9.18 -7.43 5.22
CA ASP A 42 -9.19 -8.80 5.73
C ASP A 42 -9.09 -8.85 7.26
N MET A 43 -8.18 -8.08 7.86
CA MET A 43 -8.10 -7.97 9.31
C MET A 43 -9.41 -7.46 9.94
N ALA A 44 -10.06 -6.46 9.33
CA ALA A 44 -11.33 -5.96 9.83
C ALA A 44 -12.46 -7.00 9.69
N MET A 45 -12.51 -7.75 8.58
CA MET A 45 -13.48 -8.83 8.37
C MET A 45 -13.27 -9.99 9.34
N ASN A 46 -12.02 -10.26 9.71
CA ASN A 46 -11.65 -11.26 10.71
C ASN A 46 -11.80 -10.76 12.17
N GLY A 47 -12.43 -9.60 12.40
CA GLY A 47 -12.72 -9.07 13.73
C GLY A 47 -11.54 -8.41 14.45
N VAL A 48 -10.41 -8.17 13.77
CA VAL A 48 -9.26 -7.45 14.34
C VAL A 48 -9.58 -5.95 14.41
N GLY A 49 -9.60 -5.40 15.63
CA GLY A 49 -9.88 -3.99 15.84
C GLY A 49 -8.86 -3.05 15.18
N CYS A 50 -9.30 -1.86 14.74
CA CYS A 50 -8.47 -0.90 13.98
C CYS A 50 -7.13 -0.57 14.65
N ARG A 51 -7.09 -0.44 15.98
CA ARG A 51 -5.86 -0.17 16.75
C ARG A 51 -4.91 -1.36 16.75
N ALA A 52 -5.44 -2.58 16.82
CA ALA A 52 -4.64 -3.80 16.75
C ALA A 52 -4.04 -3.96 15.35
N SER A 53 -4.86 -3.77 14.30
CA SER A 53 -4.43 -3.76 12.90
C SER A 53 -3.30 -2.76 12.63
N ALA A 54 -3.42 -1.54 13.16
CA ALA A 54 -2.39 -0.51 13.06
C ALA A 54 -1.05 -0.95 13.69
N ARG A 55 -1.11 -1.58 14.88
CA ARG A 55 0.08 -2.11 15.56
C ARG A 55 0.71 -3.28 14.81
N ILE A 56 -0.09 -4.26 14.38
CA ILE A 56 0.37 -5.45 13.64
C ILE A 56 1.04 -5.06 12.31
N MET A 57 0.49 -4.08 11.60
CA MET A 57 1.02 -3.63 10.32
C MET A 57 2.11 -2.55 10.43
N GLY A 58 2.35 -2.01 11.62
CA GLY A 58 3.27 -0.88 11.80
C GLY A 58 2.85 0.37 11.02
N VAL A 59 1.55 0.61 10.87
CA VAL A 59 0.99 1.79 10.17
C VAL A 59 0.21 2.66 11.15
N GLY A 60 0.06 3.95 10.82
CA GLY A 60 -0.75 4.86 11.63
C GLY A 60 -2.23 4.47 11.65
N LEU A 61 -2.90 4.69 12.78
CA LEU A 61 -4.34 4.43 12.93
C LEU A 61 -5.18 5.15 11.87
N ASN A 62 -4.85 6.41 11.58
CA ASN A 62 -5.52 7.20 10.55
C ASN A 62 -5.42 6.55 9.16
N THR A 63 -4.33 5.83 8.89
CA THR A 63 -4.15 5.11 7.63
C THR A 63 -5.11 3.94 7.54
N VAL A 64 -5.25 3.15 8.61
CA VAL A 64 -6.22 2.04 8.70
C VAL A 64 -7.64 2.56 8.48
N LEU A 65 -8.04 3.61 9.20
CA LEU A 65 -9.37 4.21 9.09
C LEU A 65 -9.65 4.73 7.68
N ARG A 66 -8.66 5.36 7.02
CA ARG A 66 -8.80 5.83 5.65
C ARG A 66 -9.02 4.69 4.66
N HIS A 67 -8.29 3.58 4.81
CA HIS A 67 -8.48 2.40 3.97
C HIS A 67 -9.85 1.77 4.16
N LEU A 68 -10.36 1.70 5.40
CA LEU A 68 -11.72 1.20 5.67
C LEU A 68 -12.82 2.12 5.14
N LYS A 69 -12.62 3.44 5.21
CA LYS A 69 -13.58 4.39 4.61
C LYS A 69 -13.66 4.25 3.09
N ASN A 70 -12.52 3.96 2.46
CA ASN A 70 -12.44 3.82 1.01
C ASN A 70 -12.81 2.41 0.51
N SER A 71 -12.94 1.40 1.37
CA SER A 71 -13.31 0.04 0.96
C SER A 71 -14.79 -0.12 0.62
N GLY A 72 -15.64 0.79 1.11
CA GLY A 72 -17.08 0.80 0.79
C GLY A 72 -17.43 1.56 -0.50
N ARG A 73 -16.44 1.93 -1.31
CA ARG A 73 -16.59 2.68 -2.55
C ARG A 73 -16.07 1.86 -3.73
#